data_AF-H9FKP0-F1
#
_entry.id   AF-H9FKP0-F1
#
_cell.length_a   1.000
_cell.length_b   1.000
_cell.length_c   1.000
_cell.angle_alpha   90.00
_cell.angle_beta   90.00
_cell.angle_gamma   90.00
#
_symmetry.space_group_name_H-M   'P 1'
#
loop_
_entity.id
_entity.type
_entity.pdbx_description
1 polymer ?
#
loop_
_entity_poly.entity_id
_entity_poly.type
_entity_poly.pdbx_seq_one_letter_code
_entity_poly.pdbx_strand_id
1 'polypeptide(L)'
;HESMHVEMILIFLCILVIAQIVLVQWRQRHGRSYNLVTLLQMWIVPLYFTIKLYWWRFLSMWGMFSVITSYILFRATRKPLSGRTPRLVYKWFLLIYKLSYAFGVVGYLAIMFTMCG
;
A
#
# COMPACT_ATOMS: atom_id res chain seq x y z
N HIS A 1 30.73 -24.69 -1.99
CA HIS A 1 29.87 -23.67 -2.61
C HIS A 1 28.41 -24.12 -2.60
N GLU A 2 28.09 -25.31 -3.12
CA GLU A 2 26.74 -25.88 -3.04
C GLU A 2 26.25 -26.14 -1.60
N SER A 3 27.11 -26.67 -0.72
CA SER A 3 26.79 -26.82 0.71
C SER A 3 26.45 -25.51 1.41
N MET A 4 27.12 -24.41 1.01
CA MET A 4 26.86 -23.06 1.54
C MET A 4 25.54 -22.50 1.01
N HIS A 5 25.16 -22.78 -0.24
CA HIS A 5 23.84 -22.42 -0.76
C HIS A 5 22.72 -23.13 -0.03
N VAL A 6 22.89 -24.42 0.27
CA VAL A 6 21.90 -25.21 1.02
C VAL A 6 21.71 -24.66 2.43
N GLU A 7 22.78 -24.33 3.14
CA GLU A 7 22.70 -23.74 4.49
C GLU A 7 21.97 -22.38 4.48
N MET A 8 22.30 -21.49 3.52
CA MET A 8 21.60 -20.20 3.37
C MET A 8 20.10 -20.38 3.09
N ILE A 9 19.73 -21.34 2.22
CA ILE A 9 18.33 -21.63 1.90
C ILE A 9 17.58 -22.17 3.13
N LEU A 10 18.19 -23.07 3.91
CA LEU A 10 17.58 -23.62 5.11
C LEU A 10 17.33 -22.55 6.16
N ILE A 11 18.33 -21.71 6.45
CA ILE A 11 18.18 -20.59 7.39
C ILE A 11 17.09 -19.63 6.91
N PHE A 12 17.08 -19.30 5.61
CA PHE A 12 16.06 -18.44 5.02
C PHE A 12 14.65 -19.04 5.16
N LEU A 13 14.47 -20.32 4.86
CA LEU A 13 13.18 -21.01 5.02
C LEU A 13 12.72 -21.02 6.48
N CYS A 14 13.62 -21.31 7.43
CA CYS A 14 13.31 -21.25 8.85
C CYS A 14 12.84 -19.85 9.27
N ILE A 15 13.55 -18.79 8.85
CA ILE A 15 13.17 -17.40 9.13
C ILE A 15 11.82 -17.07 8.52
N LEU A 16 11.56 -17.48 7.27
CA LEU A 16 10.27 -17.25 6.62
C LEU A 16 9.12 -17.91 7.39
N VAL A 17 9.27 -19.18 7.80
CA VAL A 17 8.23 -19.89 8.56
C VAL A 17 7.95 -19.21 9.89
N ILE A 18 9.01 -18.85 10.65
CA ILE A 18 8.86 -18.15 11.93
C ILE A 18 8.18 -16.80 11.72
N ALA A 19 8.61 -16.03 10.72
CA ALA A 19 8.01 -14.74 10.39
C ALA A 19 6.51 -14.88 10.06
N GLN A 20 6.12 -15.89 9.29
CA GLN A 20 4.71 -16.15 8.97
C GLN A 20 3.89 -16.48 10.22
N ILE A 21 4.41 -17.33 11.11
CA ILE A 21 3.73 -17.66 12.37
C ILE A 21 3.54 -16.40 13.21
N VAL A 22 4.59 -15.59 13.37
CA VAL A 22 4.53 -14.33 14.12
C VAL A 22 3.50 -13.37 13.51
N LEU A 23 3.47 -13.23 12.19
CA LEU A 23 2.52 -12.37 11.49
C LEU A 23 1.07 -12.82 11.73
N VAL A 24 0.79 -14.11 11.61
CA VAL A 24 -0.56 -14.66 11.84
C VAL A 24 -0.98 -14.47 13.29
N GLN A 25 -0.09 -14.79 14.24
CA GLN A 25 -0.36 -14.59 15.67
C GLN A 25 -0.58 -13.12 16.02
N TRP A 26 0.22 -12.23 15.44
CA TRP A 26 0.06 -10.79 15.65
C TRP A 26 -1.26 -10.27 15.09
N ARG A 27 -1.65 -10.71 13.89
CA ARG A 27 -2.95 -10.37 13.29
C ARG A 27 -4.12 -10.83 14.17
N GLN A 28 -4.05 -12.04 14.71
CA GLN A 28 -5.11 -12.60 15.57
C GLN A 28 -5.18 -11.87 16.92
N ARG A 29 -4.04 -11.59 17.56
CA ARG A 29 -4.00 -11.01 18.91
C ARG A 29 -4.17 -9.49 18.93
N HIS A 30 -3.65 -8.79 17.92
CA HIS A 30 -3.62 -7.32 17.85
C HIS A 30 -3.98 -6.80 16.45
N GLY A 31 -5.16 -7.18 15.95
CA GLY A 31 -5.62 -6.80 14.61
C GLY A 31 -5.58 -5.29 14.30
N ARG A 32 -5.84 -4.42 15.28
CA ARG A 32 -5.75 -2.96 15.08
C ARG A 32 -4.32 -2.49 14.80
N SER A 33 -3.35 -3.00 15.56
CA SER A 33 -1.93 -2.66 15.37
C SER A 33 -1.42 -3.26 14.06
N TYR A 34 -1.76 -4.52 13.79
CA TYR A 34 -1.44 -5.19 12.54
C TYR A 34 -1.93 -4.43 11.31
N ASN A 35 -3.19 -4.01 11.30
CA ASN A 35 -3.76 -3.24 10.19
C ASN A 35 -3.08 -1.88 10.03
N LEU A 36 -2.77 -1.19 11.13
CA LEU A 36 -2.10 0.11 11.07
C LEU A 36 -0.68 -0.02 10.51
N VAL A 37 0.11 -0.96 11.03
CA VAL A 37 1.49 -1.17 10.55
C VAL A 37 1.51 -1.63 9.11
N THR A 38 0.64 -2.56 8.72
CA THR A 38 0.54 -3.03 7.33
C THR A 38 0.16 -1.88 6.39
N LEU A 39 -0.78 -1.02 6.78
CA LEU A 39 -1.18 0.13 5.99
C LEU A 39 -0.04 1.16 5.86
N LEU A 40 0.69 1.44 6.94
CA LEU A 40 1.88 2.30 6.88
C LEU A 40 2.97 1.70 6.00
N GLN A 41 3.23 0.38 6.12
CA GLN A 41 4.21 -0.30 5.30
C GLN A 41 3.87 -0.22 3.81
N MET A 42 2.60 -0.49 3.45
CA MET A 42 2.11 -0.34 2.07
C MET A 42 2.27 1.10 1.54
N TRP A 43 2.19 2.12 2.41
CA TRP A 43 2.36 3.51 2.02
C TRP A 43 3.85 3.95 1.93
N ILE A 44 4.71 3.45 2.81
CA ILE A 44 6.14 3.84 2.89
C ILE A 44 6.97 3.16 1.78
N VAL A 45 6.69 1.90 1.45
CA VAL A 45 7.52 1.14 0.51
C VAL A 45 7.61 1.80 -0.87
N PRO A 46 6.51 2.21 -1.53
CA PRO A 46 6.56 2.92 -2.81
C PRO A 46 7.31 4.26 -2.72
N LEU A 47 7.16 4.98 -1.61
CA LEU A 47 7.88 6.24 -1.36
C LEU A 47 9.39 6.02 -1.29
N TYR A 48 9.84 5.02 -0.55
CA TYR A 48 11.26 4.71 -0.43
C TYR A 48 11.89 4.45 -1.80
N PHE A 49 11.26 3.60 -2.62
CA PHE A 49 11.76 3.31 -3.96
C PHE A 49 11.76 4.54 -4.87
N THR A 50 10.70 5.35 -4.85
CA THR A 50 10.58 6.51 -5.75
C THR A 50 11.52 7.65 -5.38
N ILE A 51 11.84 7.83 -4.09
CA ILE A 51 12.92 8.72 -3.65
C ILE A 51 14.28 8.21 -4.14
N LYS A 52 14.58 6.92 -3.95
CA LYS A 52 15.82 6.28 -4.41
C LYS A 52 16.04 6.42 -5.92
N LEU A 53 14.96 6.38 -6.69
CA LEU A 53 14.96 6.51 -8.15
C LEU A 53 14.82 7.96 -8.64
N TYR A 54 14.78 8.95 -7.74
CA TYR A 54 14.59 10.37 -8.04
C TYR A 54 13.37 10.67 -8.93
N TRP A 55 12.29 9.90 -8.76
CA TRP A 55 11.13 9.98 -9.63
C TRP A 55 10.15 11.09 -9.20
N TRP A 56 10.53 12.33 -9.47
CA TRP A 56 9.82 13.54 -9.00
C TRP A 56 8.33 13.62 -9.39
N ARG A 57 7.97 13.14 -10.58
CA ARG A 57 6.55 13.12 -11.04
C ARG A 57 5.68 12.27 -10.13
N PHE A 58 6.16 11.07 -9.78
CA PHE A 58 5.46 10.17 -8.88
C PHE A 58 5.42 10.76 -7.46
N LEU A 59 6.54 11.29 -6.97
CA LEU A 59 6.62 11.91 -5.64
C LEU A 59 5.62 13.06 -5.48
N SER A 60 5.46 13.91 -6.50
CA SER A 60 4.49 15.00 -6.49
C SER A 60 3.05 14.47 -6.36
N MET A 61 2.67 13.51 -7.21
CA MET A 61 1.32 12.91 -7.18
C MET A 61 1.07 12.19 -5.85
N TRP A 62 2.07 11.45 -5.36
CA TRP A 62 1.99 10.72 -4.10
C TRP A 62 1.87 11.67 -2.90
N GLY A 63 2.63 12.77 -2.90
CA GLY A 63 2.56 13.81 -1.88
C GLY A 63 1.16 14.43 -1.83
N MET A 64 0.60 14.81 -2.99
CA MET A 64 -0.76 15.36 -3.06
C MET A 64 -1.81 14.36 -2.55
N PHE A 65 -1.75 13.10 -3.00
CA PHE A 65 -2.63 12.03 -2.52
C PHE A 65 -2.55 11.86 -0.99
N SER A 66 -1.33 11.92 -0.45
CA SER A 66 -1.07 11.73 0.97
C SER A 66 -1.56 12.89 1.81
N VAL A 67 -1.38 14.13 1.35
CA VAL A 67 -1.90 15.34 2.03
C VAL A 67 -3.42 15.29 2.11
N ILE A 68 -4.10 15.00 1.00
CA ILE A 68 -5.57 14.95 0.96
C ILE A 68 -6.09 13.81 1.83
N THR A 69 -5.53 12.60 1.70
CA THR A 69 -5.94 11.44 2.48
C THR A 69 -5.70 11.66 3.98
N SER A 70 -4.59 12.31 4.36
CA SER A 70 -4.30 12.65 5.76
C SER A 70 -5.30 13.67 6.31
N TYR A 71 -5.68 14.68 5.53
CA TYR A 71 -6.72 15.64 5.92
C TYR A 71 -8.07 14.94 6.18
N ILE A 72 -8.44 14.00 5.31
CA ILE A 72 -9.67 13.23 5.43
C ILE A 72 -9.63 12.31 6.64
N LEU A 73 -8.51 11.63 6.87
CA LEU A 73 -8.28 10.79 8.05
C LEU A 73 -8.32 11.62 9.35
N PHE A 74 -7.72 12.81 9.33
CA PHE A 74 -7.77 13.74 10.46
C PHE A 74 -9.22 14.09 10.79
N ARG A 75 -10.03 14.47 9.80
CA ARG A 75 -11.48 14.73 9.97
C ARG A 75 -12.23 13.50 10.49
N ALA A 76 -11.85 12.29 10.08
CA ALA A 76 -12.44 11.04 10.55
C ALA A 76 -12.01 10.64 11.97
N THR A 77 -10.88 11.14 12.47
CA THR A 77 -10.34 10.79 13.80
C THR A 77 -10.83 11.75 14.90
N ARG A 78 -11.33 12.95 14.54
CA ARG A 78 -11.87 13.92 15.52
C ARG A 78 -13.17 13.42 16.14
N LYS A 79 -13.31 13.66 17.44
CA LYS A 79 -14.53 13.44 18.22
C LYS A 79 -15.12 14.78 18.68
N PRO A 80 -16.46 14.99 18.64
CA PRO A 80 -17.48 14.09 18.12
C PRO A 80 -17.44 13.98 16.58
N LEU A 81 -17.81 12.81 16.05
CA LEU A 81 -17.80 12.55 14.60
C LEU A 81 -19.00 13.22 13.94
N SER A 82 -18.77 14.16 13.03
CA SER A 82 -19.86 14.77 12.26
C SER A 82 -20.50 13.74 11.31
N GLY A 83 -21.84 13.70 11.22
CA GLY A 83 -22.57 12.78 10.33
C GLY A 83 -22.31 12.96 8.82
N ARG A 84 -21.61 14.03 8.41
CA ARG A 84 -21.15 14.23 7.02
C ARG A 84 -19.78 13.59 6.74
N THR A 85 -18.98 13.33 7.77
CA THR A 85 -17.60 12.81 7.63
C THR A 85 -17.54 11.42 6.96
N PRO A 86 -18.40 10.44 7.31
CA PRO A 86 -18.37 9.14 6.63
C PRO A 86 -18.63 9.23 5.11
N ARG A 87 -19.55 10.12 4.71
CA ARG A 87 -19.85 10.37 3.28
C ARG A 87 -18.66 10.99 2.55
N LEU A 88 -17.91 11.87 3.19
CA LEU A 88 -16.72 12.49 2.61
C LEU A 88 -15.61 11.45 2.39
N VAL A 89 -15.33 10.63 3.41
CA VAL A 89 -14.36 9.52 3.32
C VAL A 89 -14.72 8.60 2.16
N TYR A 90 -15.98 8.15 2.09
CA TYR A 90 -16.46 7.26 1.04
C TYR A 90 -16.31 7.87 -0.36
N LYS A 91 -16.74 9.13 -0.55
CA LYS A 91 -16.63 9.81 -1.85
C LYS A 91 -15.18 9.94 -2.33
N TRP A 92 -14.26 10.26 -1.42
CA TRP A 92 -12.84 10.39 -1.76
C TRP A 92 -12.23 9.06 -2.23
N PHE A 93 -12.39 8.00 -1.44
CA PHE A 93 -11.85 6.69 -1.81
C PHE A 93 -12.53 6.12 -3.06
N LEU A 94 -13.84 6.37 -3.24
CA LEU A 94 -14.55 5.98 -4.47
C LEU A 94 -14.02 6.74 -5.69
N LEU A 95 -13.71 8.04 -5.56
CA LEU A 95 -13.11 8.83 -6.64
C LEU A 95 -11.76 8.25 -7.05
N ILE A 96 -10.89 7.96 -6.07
CA ILE A 96 -9.58 7.33 -6.32
C ILE A 96 -9.77 5.99 -7.03
N TYR A 97 -10.67 5.14 -6.55
CA TYR A 97 -10.97 3.86 -7.18
C TYR A 97 -11.36 4.02 -8.65
N LYS A 98 -12.28 4.94 -8.97
CA LYS A 98 -12.71 5.19 -10.35
C LYS A 98 -11.58 5.70 -11.24
N LEU A 99 -10.76 6.61 -10.74
CA LEU A 99 -9.59 7.13 -11.47
C LEU A 99 -8.58 6.01 -11.73
N SER A 100 -8.20 5.27 -10.69
CA SER A 100 -7.25 4.15 -10.82
C SER A 100 -7.77 3.07 -11.77
N TYR A 101 -9.07 2.76 -11.71
CA TYR A 101 -9.69 1.82 -12.63
C TYR A 101 -9.66 2.33 -14.08
N ALA A 102 -10.01 3.59 -14.31
CA ALA A 102 -9.95 4.20 -15.64
C ALA A 102 -8.52 4.20 -16.21
N PHE A 103 -7.52 4.61 -15.42
CA PHE A 103 -6.12 4.54 -15.82
C PHE A 103 -5.66 3.10 -16.08
N GLY A 104 -6.12 2.14 -15.26
CA GLY A 104 -5.82 0.72 -15.46
C GLY A 104 -6.39 0.18 -16.77
N VAL A 105 -7.65 0.50 -17.08
CA VAL A 105 -8.29 0.11 -18.35
C VAL A 105 -7.57 0.76 -19.53
N VAL A 106 -7.30 2.07 -19.47
CA VAL A 106 -6.58 2.78 -20.55
C VAL A 106 -5.17 2.21 -20.74
N GLY A 107 -4.44 1.95 -19.66
CA GLY A 107 -3.11 1.36 -19.72
C GLY A 107 -3.13 -0.07 -20.28
N TYR A 108 -4.11 -0.88 -19.89
CA TYR A 108 -4.30 -2.22 -20.43
C TYR A 108 -4.59 -2.18 -21.93
N LEU A 109 -5.52 -1.31 -22.37
CA LEU A 109 -5.83 -1.14 -23.78
C LEU A 109 -4.61 -0.67 -24.57
N ALA A 110 -3.82 0.27 -24.05
CA ALA A 110 -2.58 0.74 -24.69
C ALA A 110 -1.57 -0.41 -24.90
N ILE A 111 -1.38 -1.28 -23.89
CA ILE A 111 -0.53 -2.45 -24.01
C ILE A 111 -1.07 -3.42 -25.06
N MET A 112 -2.38 -3.70 -25.05
CA MET A 112 -3.02 -4.58 -26.02
C MET A 112 -2.87 -4.05 -27.46
N PHE A 113 -3.09 -2.75 -27.69
CA PHE A 113 -2.88 -2.13 -29.00
C PHE A 113 -1.41 -2.20 -29.44
N THR A 114 -0.47 -2.08 -28.49
CA THR A 114 0.98 -2.18 -28.79
C THR A 114 1.40 -3.62 -29.09
N MET A 115 0.72 -4.63 -28.54
CA MET A 115 1.05 -6.05 -28.76
C MET A 115 0.31 -6.67 -29.96
N CYS A 116 -0.87 -6.17 -30.31
CA CYS A 116 -1.71 -6.68 -31.41
C CYS A 116 -1.50 -5.94 -32.75
N GLY A 117 -0.57 -4.97 -32.81
CA GLY A 117 -0.22 -4.21 -34.02
C GLY A 117 1.28 -4.23 -34.27
#